data_AF-A0A353LWZ7-F1
#
_entry.id   AF-A0A353LWZ7-F1
#
_cell.length_a   1.000
_cell.length_b   1.000
_cell.length_c   1.000
_cell.angle_alpha   90.00
_cell.angle_beta   90.00
_cell.angle_gamma   90.00
#
_symmetry.space_group_name_H-M   'P 1'
#
loop_
_entity.id
_entity.type
_entity.pdbx_description
1 polymer ?
#
loop_
_entity_poly.entity_id
_entity_poly.type
_entity_poly.pdbx_seq_one_letter_code
_entity_poly.pdbx_strand_id
1 'polypeptide(L)'
;MGITGGDANLGLAVLSSVTDGDIRRAKELMGDPTLCTVELLDSEAKLHLIVEGTSNQSHAMVEILDTHSNFSRIVKDDKLLLDKEIEVGGGEVPTDRSLLNVRDILAFADSVSVKDVEPILRPQIDQNIAIAEQGLSRDYGASVGRMLMANFGNAVGNRARATAAAASDARMGGCQMPVVINSGSGNQGIAASIPVIVYATHYDLPEETLFRALCVSNLIAIHQKTSIGLLSAYCGAVSAACGSGAGITYMLGGDYEQVSGTIINSLANVAGILCDGAKPSCAAKIASAVDAAIMALTMSFGAFRFADGDGIVKANVEKTINVVGNIASEGMRKTDITVINQMIR
;
A
#
# COMPACT_ATOMS: atom_id res chain seq x y z
N MET A 1 -8.37 -0.68 21.30
CA MET A 1 -9.40 -1.45 20.59
C MET A 1 -9.51 -2.89 21.08
N GLY A 2 -8.48 -3.75 20.98
CA GLY A 2 -8.62 -5.17 21.35
C GLY A 2 -9.08 -5.46 22.80
N ILE A 3 -8.87 -4.54 23.75
CA ILE A 3 -9.39 -4.63 25.13
C ILE A 3 -10.88 -4.26 25.21
N THR A 4 -11.34 -3.33 24.35
CA THR A 4 -12.67 -2.74 24.43
C THR A 4 -13.66 -3.31 23.43
N GLY A 5 -13.20 -3.99 22.38
CA GLY A 5 -14.05 -4.64 21.39
C GLY A 5 -13.27 -5.34 20.27
N GLY A 6 -14.00 -5.94 19.35
CA GLY A 6 -13.48 -6.83 18.30
C GLY A 6 -13.68 -8.30 18.63
N ASP A 7 -13.53 -9.16 17.62
CA ASP A 7 -13.66 -10.62 17.74
C ASP A 7 -12.42 -11.31 17.16
N ALA A 8 -11.60 -11.88 18.06
CA ALA A 8 -10.36 -12.55 17.69
C ALA A 8 -10.56 -13.74 16.73
N ASN A 9 -11.76 -14.33 16.68
CA ASN A 9 -12.06 -15.45 15.78
C ASN A 9 -12.22 -15.02 14.31
N LEU A 10 -12.34 -13.71 14.03
CA LEU A 10 -12.47 -13.17 12.68
C LEU A 10 -11.11 -12.94 11.98
N GLY A 11 -9.99 -13.35 12.60
CA GLY A 11 -8.65 -13.24 12.02
C GLY A 11 -8.30 -11.79 11.66
N LEU A 12 -7.92 -11.52 10.41
CA LEU A 12 -7.60 -10.16 9.95
C LEU A 12 -8.81 -9.21 9.94
N ALA A 13 -10.04 -9.74 10.06
CA ALA A 13 -11.26 -8.95 10.20
C ALA A 13 -11.66 -8.73 11.67
N VAL A 14 -10.73 -8.90 12.63
CA VAL A 14 -10.97 -8.76 14.09
C VAL A 14 -11.69 -7.48 14.50
N LEU A 15 -11.53 -6.38 13.77
CA LEU A 15 -12.18 -5.10 14.09
C LEU A 15 -13.56 -4.89 13.42
N SER A 16 -14.04 -5.85 12.62
CA SER A 16 -15.30 -5.70 11.88
C SER A 16 -16.55 -5.74 12.77
N SER A 17 -16.43 -6.27 13.99
CA SER A 17 -17.50 -6.31 15.00
C SER A 17 -17.48 -5.13 15.97
N VAL A 18 -16.53 -4.20 15.82
CA VAL A 18 -16.39 -3.03 16.69
C VAL A 18 -17.60 -2.12 16.59
N THR A 19 -18.10 -1.69 17.75
CA THR A 19 -19.21 -0.76 17.87
C THR A 19 -18.75 0.65 18.26
N ASP A 20 -19.64 1.64 18.11
CA ASP A 20 -19.38 3.00 18.61
C ASP A 20 -19.15 3.05 20.12
N GLY A 21 -19.74 2.11 20.88
CA GLY A 21 -19.51 1.97 22.31
C GLY A 21 -18.06 1.58 22.63
N ASP A 22 -17.53 0.61 21.88
CA ASP A 22 -16.15 0.13 22.04
C ASP A 22 -15.13 1.22 21.69
N ILE A 23 -15.44 2.04 20.68
CA ILE A 23 -14.63 3.19 20.26
C ILE A 23 -14.64 4.28 21.33
N ARG A 24 -15.81 4.61 21.90
CA ARG A 24 -15.90 5.58 23.00
C ARG A 24 -15.07 5.13 24.20
N ARG A 25 -15.22 3.88 24.61
CA ARG A 25 -14.46 3.31 25.74
C ARG A 25 -12.96 3.29 25.46
N ALA A 26 -12.54 2.98 24.22
CA ALA A 26 -11.13 3.03 23.85
C ALA A 26 -10.56 4.46 23.99
N LYS A 27 -11.32 5.48 23.57
CA LYS A 27 -10.92 6.89 23.70
C LYS A 27 -10.84 7.34 25.15
N GLU A 28 -11.77 6.90 26.00
CA GLU A 28 -11.74 7.17 27.44
C GLU A 28 -10.46 6.60 28.09
N LEU A 29 -10.12 5.33 27.80
CA LEU A 29 -8.89 4.71 28.31
C LEU A 29 -7.62 5.39 27.79
N MET A 30 -7.61 5.81 26.52
CA MET A 30 -6.48 6.56 25.95
C MET A 30 -6.27 7.94 26.60
N GLY A 31 -7.25 8.47 27.32
CA GLY A 31 -7.13 9.73 28.06
C GLY A 31 -6.21 9.65 29.28
N ASP A 32 -5.92 8.44 29.77
CA ASP A 32 -5.02 8.20 30.87
C ASP A 32 -3.69 7.61 30.36
N PRO A 33 -2.60 8.41 30.35
CA PRO A 33 -1.30 7.96 29.85
C PRO A 33 -0.66 6.87 30.73
N THR A 34 -1.18 6.61 31.93
CA THR A 34 -0.67 5.56 32.82
C THR A 34 -1.16 4.17 32.44
N LEU A 35 -2.19 4.06 31.59
CA LEU A 35 -2.80 2.78 31.22
C LEU A 35 -2.07 2.05 30.08
N CYS A 36 -1.20 2.73 29.34
CA CYS A 36 -0.47 2.12 28.23
C CYS A 36 0.88 2.81 28.04
N THR A 37 1.95 2.02 28.18
CA THR A 37 3.30 2.42 27.81
C THR A 37 3.65 1.79 26.47
N VAL A 38 4.38 2.54 25.64
CA VAL A 38 4.86 2.06 24.34
C VAL A 38 6.36 2.32 24.28
N GLU A 39 7.11 1.27 23.99
CA GLU A 39 8.56 1.33 23.88
C GLU A 39 9.01 0.73 22.55
N LEU A 40 10.11 1.24 22.00
CA LEU A 40 10.72 0.65 20.82
C LEU A 40 11.53 -0.57 21.22
N LEU A 41 11.08 -1.73 20.75
CA LEU A 41 11.83 -2.97 20.92
C LEU A 41 13.12 -2.93 20.09
N ASP A 42 14.25 -3.24 20.71
CA ASP A 42 15.51 -3.46 20.01
C ASP A 42 15.49 -4.85 19.36
N SER A 43 15.10 -4.90 18.09
CA SER A 43 14.97 -6.14 17.32
C SER A 43 15.50 -5.99 15.91
N GLU A 44 16.14 -7.05 15.42
CA GLU A 44 16.60 -7.16 14.03
C GLU A 44 15.46 -7.53 13.07
N ALA A 45 14.33 -8.03 13.59
CA ALA A 45 13.17 -8.38 12.77
C ALA A 45 12.44 -7.12 12.28
N LYS A 46 11.98 -7.15 11.02
CA LYS A 46 11.22 -6.02 10.44
C LYS A 46 9.86 -5.80 11.11
N LEU A 47 9.27 -6.86 11.66
CA LEU A 47 8.07 -6.81 12.47
C LEU A 47 8.29 -7.63 13.74
N HIS A 48 8.29 -6.97 14.88
CA HIS A 48 8.33 -7.64 16.18
C HIS A 48 7.48 -6.82 17.14
N LEU A 49 6.44 -7.42 17.69
CA LEU A 49 5.56 -6.78 18.66
C LEU A 49 5.38 -7.70 19.86
N ILE A 50 5.62 -7.16 21.04
CA ILE A 50 5.27 -7.77 22.32
C ILE A 50 4.16 -6.91 22.92
N VAL A 51 3.05 -7.55 23.29
CA VAL A 51 1.94 -6.91 24.00
C VAL A 51 1.79 -7.60 25.35
N GLU A 52 1.96 -6.82 26.41
CA GLU A 52 1.75 -7.24 27.79
C GLU A 52 0.50 -6.55 28.35
N GLY A 53 -0.30 -7.29 29.12
CA GLY A 53 -1.50 -6.78 29.75
C GLY A 53 -1.68 -7.37 31.14
N THR A 54 -2.16 -6.54 32.07
CA THR A 54 -2.45 -6.94 33.44
C THR A 54 -3.90 -6.62 33.79
N SER A 55 -4.50 -7.47 34.64
CA SER A 55 -5.82 -7.24 35.21
C SER A 55 -5.90 -7.86 36.59
N ASN A 56 -6.05 -7.02 37.62
CA ASN A 56 -6.04 -7.45 39.03
C ASN A 56 -4.79 -8.27 39.37
N GLN A 57 -4.95 -9.58 39.58
CA GLN A 57 -3.86 -10.53 39.88
C GLN A 57 -3.43 -11.36 38.66
N SER A 58 -3.97 -11.08 37.47
CA SER A 58 -3.68 -11.82 36.25
C SER A 58 -2.78 -11.00 35.32
N HIS A 59 -1.93 -11.69 34.58
CA HIS A 59 -1.07 -11.10 33.54
C HIS A 59 -1.05 -11.99 32.30
N ALA A 60 -0.89 -11.37 31.14
CA ALA A 60 -0.71 -12.06 29.88
C ALA A 60 0.30 -11.33 29.00
N MET A 61 1.05 -12.10 28.21
CA MET A 61 1.98 -11.60 27.21
C MET A 61 1.79 -12.36 25.91
N VAL A 62 1.78 -11.62 24.80
CA VAL A 62 1.69 -12.14 23.44
C VAL A 62 2.79 -11.52 22.61
N GLU A 63 3.53 -12.35 21.90
CA GLU A 63 4.63 -11.94 21.02
C GLU A 63 4.37 -12.44 19.59
N ILE A 64 4.60 -11.57 18.62
CA ILE A 64 4.59 -11.91 17.20
C ILE A 64 5.90 -11.51 16.53
N LEU A 65 6.32 -12.28 15.53
CA LEU A 65 7.55 -12.07 14.78
C LEU A 65 7.32 -12.20 13.27
N ASP A 66 7.94 -11.32 12.48
CA ASP A 66 7.99 -11.23 11.01
C ASP A 66 6.66 -10.98 10.29
N THR A 67 5.54 -11.56 10.73
CA THR A 67 4.20 -11.36 10.12
C THR A 67 3.13 -11.11 11.18
N HIS A 68 2.03 -10.47 10.78
CA HIS A 68 0.94 -10.03 11.67
C HIS A 68 0.22 -11.17 12.41
N SER A 69 0.37 -12.42 11.97
CA SER A 69 -0.32 -13.59 12.52
C SER A 69 0.64 -14.70 12.97
N ASN A 70 1.95 -14.44 12.99
CA ASN A 70 2.95 -15.42 13.38
C ASN A 70 3.31 -15.23 14.86
N PHE A 71 2.44 -15.77 15.73
CA PHE A 71 2.64 -15.81 17.17
C PHE A 71 3.85 -16.69 17.52
N SER A 72 4.88 -16.11 18.14
CA SER A 72 6.06 -16.83 18.63
C SER A 72 5.86 -17.30 20.05
N ARG A 73 5.28 -16.45 20.91
CA ARG A 73 5.12 -16.73 22.33
C ARG A 73 3.80 -16.22 22.89
N ILE A 74 3.17 -17.02 23.74
CA ILE A 74 1.98 -16.65 24.51
C ILE A 74 2.14 -17.16 25.95
N VAL A 75 2.04 -16.26 26.92
CA VAL A 75 2.13 -16.55 28.35
C VAL A 75 0.90 -15.99 29.05
N LYS A 76 0.33 -16.76 30.00
CA LYS A 76 -0.75 -16.29 30.88
C LYS A 76 -0.51 -16.80 32.29
N ASP A 77 -0.50 -15.90 33.27
CA ASP A 77 -0.33 -16.23 34.70
C ASP A 77 0.86 -17.19 34.94
N ASP A 78 2.04 -16.84 34.40
CA ASP A 78 3.29 -17.62 34.39
C ASP A 78 3.23 -18.97 33.65
N LYS A 79 2.09 -19.30 33.04
CA LYS A 79 1.93 -20.50 32.23
C LYS A 79 2.20 -20.21 30.76
N LEU A 80 3.22 -20.87 30.22
CA LEU A 80 3.52 -20.87 28.79
C LEU A 80 2.43 -21.64 28.03
N LEU A 81 1.74 -20.95 27.12
CA LEU A 81 0.68 -21.51 26.26
C LEU A 81 1.17 -21.79 24.85
N LEU A 82 2.13 -20.99 24.37
CA LEU A 82 2.79 -21.15 23.07
C LEU A 82 4.26 -20.73 23.20
N ASP A 83 5.16 -21.53 22.65
CA ASP A 83 6.58 -21.20 22.48
C ASP A 83 7.05 -21.87 21.19
N LYS A 84 7.16 -21.07 20.14
CA LYS A 84 7.59 -21.50 18.82
C LYS A 84 8.97 -20.90 18.58
N GLU A 85 9.98 -21.74 18.36
CA GLU A 85 11.26 -21.27 17.83
C GLU A 85 11.02 -20.73 16.42
N ILE A 86 11.34 -19.45 16.22
CA ILE A 86 11.24 -18.79 14.91
C ILE A 86 12.62 -18.26 14.56
N GLU A 87 13.16 -18.73 13.44
CA GLU A 87 14.38 -18.15 12.88
C GLU A 87 14.08 -16.72 12.39
N VAL A 88 14.79 -15.75 12.95
CA VAL A 88 14.72 -14.34 12.54
C VAL A 88 15.19 -14.22 11.09
N GLY A 89 14.38 -13.58 10.24
CA GLY A 89 14.73 -13.32 8.84
C GLY A 89 14.11 -14.30 7.83
N GLY A 90 13.26 -15.21 8.29
CA GLY A 90 12.55 -16.20 7.48
C GLY A 90 11.18 -15.76 6.96
N GLY A 91 10.91 -14.46 6.87
CA GLY A 91 9.69 -13.93 6.25
C GLY A 91 9.67 -14.19 4.74
N GLU A 92 9.46 -15.45 4.34
CA GLU A 92 9.34 -15.86 2.94
C GLU A 92 8.27 -15.00 2.25
N VAL A 93 8.65 -14.38 1.13
CA VAL A 93 7.65 -13.99 0.14
C VAL A 93 7.04 -15.30 -0.34
N PRO A 94 5.73 -15.57 -0.14
CA PRO A 94 5.14 -16.91 -0.33
C PRO A 94 5.16 -17.44 -1.76
N THR A 95 5.75 -16.70 -2.70
CA THR A 95 5.67 -16.92 -4.13
C THR A 95 6.97 -16.50 -4.77
N ASP A 96 7.51 -17.36 -5.64
CA ASP A 96 8.67 -17.04 -6.45
C ASP A 96 8.37 -15.84 -7.37
N ARG A 97 9.22 -14.82 -7.29
CA ARG A 97 9.14 -13.59 -8.09
C ARG A 97 10.31 -13.42 -9.04
N SER A 98 11.16 -14.45 -9.18
CA SER A 98 12.34 -14.45 -10.05
C SER A 98 12.02 -14.17 -11.52
N LEU A 99 10.80 -14.46 -11.95
CA LEU A 99 10.31 -14.23 -13.31
C LEU A 99 9.76 -12.81 -13.54
N LEU A 100 9.62 -11.98 -12.51
CA LEU A 100 9.11 -10.61 -12.67
C LEU A 100 10.18 -9.70 -13.29
N ASN A 101 9.85 -9.13 -14.43
CA ASN A 101 10.52 -7.98 -15.04
C ASN A 101 9.52 -7.26 -15.95
N VAL A 102 9.78 -6.01 -16.30
CA VAL A 102 8.85 -5.16 -17.07
C VAL A 102 8.48 -5.81 -18.40
N ARG A 103 9.44 -6.41 -19.11
CA ARG A 103 9.20 -7.02 -20.42
C ARG A 103 8.25 -8.21 -20.33
N ASP A 104 8.49 -9.11 -19.39
CA ASP A 104 7.69 -10.32 -19.22
C ASP A 104 6.31 -10.01 -18.64
N ILE A 105 6.19 -8.95 -17.82
CA ILE A 105 4.89 -8.45 -17.35
C ILE A 105 4.03 -7.96 -18.53
N LEU A 106 4.60 -7.22 -19.48
CA LEU A 106 3.88 -6.79 -20.68
C LEU A 106 3.51 -7.99 -21.56
N ALA A 107 4.44 -8.92 -21.78
CA ALA A 107 4.18 -10.13 -22.55
C ALA A 107 3.07 -11.00 -21.91
N PHE A 108 3.05 -11.10 -20.58
CA PHE A 108 1.97 -11.75 -19.85
C PHE A 108 0.64 -11.03 -20.05
N ALA A 109 0.61 -9.69 -19.91
CA ALA A 109 -0.60 -8.91 -20.11
C ALA A 109 -1.17 -9.05 -21.53
N ASP A 110 -0.32 -9.23 -22.54
CA ASP A 110 -0.73 -9.44 -23.94
C ASP A 110 -1.25 -10.86 -24.22
N SER A 111 -0.75 -11.86 -23.50
CA SER A 111 -1.01 -13.28 -23.78
C SER A 111 -1.99 -13.96 -22.82
N VAL A 112 -2.22 -13.39 -21.64
CA VAL A 112 -3.08 -13.99 -20.62
C VAL A 112 -4.53 -14.07 -21.10
N SER A 113 -5.20 -15.17 -20.76
CA SER A 113 -6.64 -15.32 -20.91
C SER A 113 -7.34 -14.48 -19.84
N VAL A 114 -8.20 -13.55 -20.26
CA VAL A 114 -8.96 -12.68 -19.33
C VAL A 114 -9.76 -13.50 -18.31
N LYS A 115 -10.28 -14.66 -18.71
CA LYS A 115 -11.06 -15.56 -17.84
C LYS A 115 -10.27 -16.06 -16.63
N ASP A 116 -8.94 -16.11 -16.72
CA ASP A 116 -8.08 -16.61 -15.66
C ASP A 116 -7.78 -15.52 -14.62
N VAL A 117 -7.81 -14.25 -15.03
CA VAL A 117 -7.49 -13.10 -14.17
C VAL A 117 -8.74 -12.34 -13.70
N GLU A 118 -9.85 -12.43 -14.42
CA GLU A 118 -11.11 -11.77 -14.06
C GLU A 118 -11.59 -12.11 -12.64
N PRO A 119 -11.57 -13.37 -12.16
CA PRO A 119 -12.01 -13.68 -10.79
C PRO A 119 -11.18 -12.99 -9.69
N ILE A 120 -9.97 -12.53 -10.02
CA ILE A 120 -9.06 -11.81 -9.10
C ILE A 120 -9.25 -10.30 -9.26
N LEU A 121 -9.33 -9.82 -10.51
CA LEU A 121 -9.35 -8.39 -10.83
C LEU A 121 -10.75 -7.77 -10.70
N ARG A 122 -11.83 -8.54 -10.94
CA ARG A 122 -13.20 -8.05 -10.78
C ARG A 122 -13.48 -7.60 -9.34
N PRO A 123 -13.20 -8.41 -8.29
CA PRO A 123 -13.32 -7.94 -6.92
C PRO A 123 -12.49 -6.68 -6.63
N GLN A 124 -11.30 -6.54 -7.24
CA GLN A 124 -10.47 -5.34 -7.08
C GLN A 124 -11.16 -4.10 -7.64
N ILE A 125 -11.75 -4.20 -8.84
CA ILE A 125 -12.52 -3.10 -9.45
C ILE A 125 -13.70 -2.75 -8.55
N ASP A 126 -14.55 -3.72 -8.24
CA ASP A 126 -15.83 -3.49 -7.57
C ASP A 126 -15.63 -2.92 -6.16
N GLN A 127 -14.75 -3.54 -5.36
CA GLN A 127 -14.55 -3.13 -3.97
C GLN A 127 -13.83 -1.78 -3.87
N ASN A 128 -12.79 -1.56 -4.67
CA ASN A 128 -12.01 -0.33 -4.58
C ASN A 128 -12.80 0.87 -5.11
N ILE A 129 -13.63 0.70 -6.15
CA ILE A 129 -14.55 1.75 -6.60
C ILE A 129 -15.63 2.02 -5.55
N ALA A 130 -16.23 0.99 -4.96
CA ALA A 130 -17.29 1.18 -3.96
C ALA A 130 -16.81 1.98 -2.73
N ILE A 131 -15.60 1.74 -2.23
CA ILE A 131 -15.04 2.56 -1.14
C ILE A 131 -14.67 3.98 -1.59
N ALA A 132 -14.27 4.16 -2.86
CA ALA A 132 -13.99 5.48 -3.42
C ALA A 132 -15.25 6.35 -3.47
N GLU A 133 -16.38 5.76 -3.88
CA GLU A 133 -17.69 6.42 -3.90
C GLU A 133 -18.13 6.83 -2.49
N GLN A 134 -17.90 5.99 -1.47
CA GLN A 134 -18.11 6.40 -0.07
C GLN A 134 -17.21 7.58 0.32
N GLY A 135 -15.93 7.52 -0.04
CA GLY A 135 -14.98 8.59 0.23
C GLY A 135 -15.32 9.93 -0.43
N LEU A 136 -15.97 9.88 -1.61
CA LEU A 136 -16.42 11.08 -2.32
C LEU A 136 -17.74 11.63 -1.78
N SER A 137 -18.60 10.79 -1.21
CA SER A 137 -19.95 11.16 -0.77
C SER A 137 -20.06 11.58 0.70
N ARG A 138 -19.07 11.25 1.54
CA ARG A 138 -19.08 11.53 2.99
C ARG A 138 -17.79 12.21 3.44
N ASP A 139 -17.79 12.70 4.68
CA ASP A 139 -16.59 13.29 5.28
C ASP A 139 -15.79 12.18 5.97
N TYR A 140 -14.62 11.89 5.42
CA TYR A 140 -13.67 10.93 6.00
C TYR A 140 -12.28 11.54 6.06
N GLY A 141 -11.50 11.14 7.06
CA GLY A 141 -10.08 11.45 7.16
C GLY A 141 -9.78 12.94 6.96
N ALA A 142 -8.91 13.24 5.99
CA ALA A 142 -8.57 14.61 5.62
C ALA A 142 -9.41 15.11 4.43
N SER A 143 -10.32 14.32 3.86
CA SER A 143 -11.19 14.68 2.73
C SER A 143 -10.43 15.23 1.51
N VAL A 144 -9.21 14.73 1.29
CA VAL A 144 -8.32 15.12 0.19
C VAL A 144 -9.00 14.87 -1.15
N GLY A 145 -9.62 13.71 -1.34
CA GLY A 145 -10.28 13.39 -2.60
C GLY A 145 -11.39 14.38 -2.96
N ARG A 146 -12.22 14.74 -1.99
CA ARG A 146 -13.30 15.73 -2.16
C ARG A 146 -12.75 17.14 -2.41
N MET A 147 -11.69 17.53 -1.71
CA MET A 147 -11.03 18.81 -1.95
C MET A 147 -10.46 18.90 -3.37
N LEU A 148 -9.86 17.82 -3.88
CA LEU A 148 -9.35 17.79 -5.25
C LEU A 148 -10.47 17.94 -6.29
N MET A 149 -11.59 17.22 -6.12
CA MET A 149 -12.75 17.36 -7.00
C MET A 149 -13.32 18.79 -6.97
N ALA A 150 -13.45 19.39 -5.79
CA ALA A 150 -14.05 20.71 -5.63
C ALA A 150 -13.19 21.85 -6.20
N ASN A 151 -11.85 21.72 -6.16
CA ASN A 151 -10.96 22.85 -6.45
C ASN A 151 -10.16 22.72 -7.76
N PHE A 152 -10.02 21.53 -8.33
CA PHE A 152 -9.16 21.30 -9.51
C PHE A 152 -9.90 20.75 -10.74
N GLY A 153 -11.23 20.77 -10.72
CA GLY A 153 -12.08 20.43 -11.87
C GLY A 153 -12.14 18.94 -12.21
N ASN A 154 -12.69 18.61 -13.39
CA ASN A 154 -13.04 17.23 -13.75
C ASN A 154 -12.15 16.59 -14.83
N ALA A 155 -10.97 17.17 -15.11
CA ALA A 155 -10.01 16.54 -16.01
C ALA A 155 -9.64 15.13 -15.51
N VAL A 156 -9.44 14.18 -16.45
CA VAL A 156 -9.23 12.76 -16.11
C VAL A 156 -8.09 12.55 -15.10
N GLY A 157 -7.00 13.31 -15.24
CA GLY A 157 -5.89 13.26 -14.29
C GLY A 157 -6.28 13.69 -12.88
N ASN A 158 -7.07 14.76 -12.73
CA ASN A 158 -7.58 15.16 -11.41
C ASN A 158 -8.58 14.14 -10.86
N ARG A 159 -9.49 13.62 -11.69
CA ARG A 159 -10.43 12.58 -11.26
C ARG A 159 -9.71 11.32 -10.77
N ALA A 160 -8.64 10.89 -11.44
CA ALA A 160 -7.86 9.73 -11.03
C ALA A 160 -7.23 9.93 -9.64
N ARG A 161 -6.59 11.09 -9.42
CA ARG A 161 -6.00 11.47 -8.12
C ARG A 161 -7.06 11.57 -7.03
N ALA A 162 -8.14 12.29 -7.31
CA ALA A 162 -9.20 12.57 -6.36
C ALA A 162 -9.94 11.29 -5.94
N THR A 163 -10.24 10.40 -6.89
CA THR A 163 -10.94 9.15 -6.63
C THR A 163 -10.06 8.18 -5.81
N ALA A 164 -8.78 8.08 -6.15
CA ALA A 164 -7.83 7.26 -5.37
C ALA A 164 -7.61 7.80 -3.95
N ALA A 165 -7.50 9.13 -3.82
CA ALA A 165 -7.38 9.78 -2.52
C ALA A 165 -8.65 9.60 -1.67
N ALA A 166 -9.83 9.72 -2.27
CA ALA A 166 -11.11 9.53 -1.58
C ALA A 166 -11.26 8.11 -1.01
N ALA A 167 -10.90 7.09 -1.78
CA ALA A 167 -10.89 5.71 -1.29
C ALA A 167 -9.96 5.54 -0.07
N SER A 168 -8.77 6.17 -0.12
CA SER A 168 -7.84 6.19 1.00
C SER A 168 -8.38 6.98 2.20
N ASP A 169 -9.03 8.13 1.98
CA ASP A 169 -9.69 8.91 3.03
C ASP A 169 -10.73 8.06 3.75
N ALA A 170 -11.62 7.40 3.02
CA ALA A 170 -12.62 6.50 3.60
C ALA A 170 -11.97 5.37 4.41
N ARG A 171 -10.98 4.69 3.83
CA ARG A 171 -10.28 3.57 4.48
C ARG A 171 -9.55 4.03 5.75
N MET A 172 -8.74 5.08 5.66
CA MET A 172 -7.98 5.62 6.80
C MET A 172 -8.86 6.32 7.82
N GLY A 173 -10.05 6.76 7.41
CA GLY A 173 -11.12 7.24 8.28
C GLY A 173 -11.93 6.15 8.98
N GLY A 174 -11.59 4.87 8.78
CA GLY A 174 -12.21 3.73 9.48
C GLY A 174 -13.45 3.16 8.80
N CYS A 175 -13.68 3.45 7.52
CA CYS A 175 -14.74 2.78 6.75
C CYS A 175 -14.50 1.27 6.70
N GLN A 176 -15.54 0.49 7.03
CA GLN A 176 -15.48 -0.98 7.13
C GLN A 176 -15.62 -1.70 5.79
N MET A 177 -15.77 -0.95 4.68
CA MET A 177 -15.88 -1.56 3.36
C MET A 177 -14.58 -2.28 2.99
N PRO A 178 -14.68 -3.45 2.33
CA PRO A 178 -13.50 -4.20 1.92
C PRO A 178 -12.72 -3.45 0.84
N VAL A 179 -11.43 -3.72 0.79
CA VAL A 179 -10.53 -3.28 -0.28
C VAL A 179 -9.65 -4.44 -0.68
N VAL A 180 -9.40 -4.57 -1.98
CA VAL A 180 -8.44 -5.56 -2.46
C VAL A 180 -7.04 -4.99 -2.36
N ILE A 181 -6.18 -5.68 -1.63
CA ILE A 181 -4.81 -5.27 -1.36
C ILE A 181 -3.89 -5.52 -2.57
N ASN A 182 -2.81 -4.75 -2.66
CA ASN A 182 -1.63 -5.08 -3.46
C ASN A 182 -0.41 -5.01 -2.53
N SER A 183 0.53 -5.96 -2.64
CA SER A 183 1.77 -5.98 -1.86
C SER A 183 1.55 -5.77 -0.35
N GLY A 184 0.52 -6.42 0.20
CA GLY A 184 0.18 -6.37 1.63
C GLY A 184 -0.61 -5.14 2.09
N SER A 185 -1.01 -4.22 1.20
CA SER A 185 -1.68 -2.97 1.61
C SER A 185 -2.89 -2.63 0.74
N GLY A 186 -4.00 -2.26 1.41
CA GLY A 186 -5.20 -1.74 0.74
C GLY A 186 -4.97 -0.40 0.05
N ASN A 187 -4.15 0.49 0.62
CA ASN A 187 -3.81 1.77 -0.01
C ASN A 187 -2.98 1.57 -1.29
N GLN A 188 -2.13 0.55 -1.32
CA GLN A 188 -1.40 0.16 -2.53
C GLN A 188 -2.36 -0.44 -3.56
N GLY A 189 -3.31 -1.28 -3.14
CA GLY A 189 -4.36 -1.79 -4.02
C GLY A 189 -5.19 -0.68 -4.67
N ILE A 190 -5.62 0.31 -3.88
CA ILE A 190 -6.31 1.52 -4.36
C ILE A 190 -5.45 2.28 -5.38
N ALA A 191 -4.20 2.59 -5.04
CA ALA A 191 -3.31 3.40 -5.89
C ALA A 191 -2.92 2.69 -7.19
N ALA A 192 -2.86 1.35 -7.19
CA ALA A 192 -2.59 0.53 -8.38
C ALA A 192 -3.83 0.39 -9.29
N SER A 193 -5.04 0.38 -8.74
CA SER A 193 -6.24 0.05 -9.52
C SER A 193 -7.07 1.27 -9.93
N ILE A 194 -7.40 2.16 -8.99
CA ILE A 194 -8.35 3.25 -9.24
C ILE A 194 -7.95 4.17 -10.39
N PRO A 195 -6.68 4.62 -10.51
CA PRO A 195 -6.30 5.47 -11.64
C PRO A 195 -6.51 4.78 -12.99
N VAL A 196 -6.19 3.47 -13.09
CA VAL A 196 -6.40 2.68 -14.31
C VAL A 196 -7.89 2.60 -14.65
N ILE A 197 -8.74 2.29 -13.66
CA ILE A 197 -10.19 2.19 -13.83
C ILE A 197 -10.78 3.54 -14.29
N VAL A 198 -10.36 4.65 -13.66
CA VAL A 198 -10.83 5.99 -14.02
C VAL A 198 -10.48 6.35 -15.47
N TYR A 199 -9.27 6.02 -15.92
CA TYR A 199 -8.84 6.26 -17.30
C TYR A 199 -9.59 5.37 -18.29
N ALA A 200 -9.76 4.07 -17.99
CA ALA A 200 -10.50 3.15 -18.87
C ALA A 200 -11.94 3.63 -19.07
N THR A 201 -12.62 4.02 -17.99
CA THR A 201 -13.97 4.58 -18.04
C THR A 201 -14.02 5.92 -18.78
N HIS A 202 -13.01 6.78 -18.62
CA HIS A 202 -12.98 8.07 -19.30
C HIS A 202 -12.87 7.94 -20.82
N TYR A 203 -12.10 6.96 -21.31
CA TYR A 203 -11.89 6.72 -22.73
C TYR A 203 -12.85 5.68 -23.32
N ASP A 204 -13.83 5.20 -22.56
CA ASP A 204 -14.81 4.18 -22.96
C ASP A 204 -14.14 2.91 -23.54
N LEU A 205 -13.08 2.45 -22.86
CA LEU A 205 -12.28 1.32 -23.34
C LEU A 205 -12.95 -0.03 -23.01
N PRO A 206 -12.75 -1.06 -23.86
CA PRO A 206 -13.28 -2.39 -23.59
C PRO A 206 -12.77 -2.96 -22.26
N GLU A 207 -13.61 -3.77 -21.63
CA GLU A 207 -13.30 -4.38 -20.34
C GLU A 207 -12.06 -5.29 -20.38
N GLU A 208 -11.85 -6.01 -21.49
CA GLU A 208 -10.63 -6.77 -21.72
C GLU A 208 -9.37 -5.89 -21.63
N THR A 209 -9.41 -4.69 -22.21
CA THR A 209 -8.32 -3.72 -22.13
C THR A 209 -8.07 -3.28 -20.68
N LEU A 210 -9.13 -3.02 -19.91
CA LEU A 210 -9.02 -2.69 -18.49
C LEU A 210 -8.36 -3.82 -17.70
N PHE A 211 -8.77 -5.08 -17.91
CA PHE A 211 -8.19 -6.22 -17.20
C PHE A 211 -6.70 -6.37 -17.49
N ARG A 212 -6.30 -6.28 -18.76
CA ARG A 212 -4.87 -6.36 -19.15
C ARG A 212 -4.06 -5.20 -18.54
N ALA A 213 -4.60 -3.99 -18.54
CA ALA A 213 -3.98 -2.83 -17.91
C ALA A 213 -3.83 -2.99 -16.39
N LEU A 214 -4.81 -3.61 -15.73
CA LEU A 214 -4.73 -3.95 -14.31
C LEU A 214 -3.70 -5.05 -14.04
N CYS A 215 -3.51 -6.03 -14.94
CA CYS A 215 -2.38 -6.98 -14.84
C CYS A 215 -1.05 -6.22 -14.83
N VAL A 216 -0.81 -5.33 -15.80
CA VAL A 216 0.41 -4.52 -15.86
C VAL A 216 0.59 -3.72 -14.58
N SER A 217 -0.44 -2.98 -14.17
CA SER A 217 -0.36 -2.11 -12.99
C SER A 217 -0.02 -2.89 -11.71
N ASN A 218 -0.76 -3.96 -11.44
CA ASN A 218 -0.58 -4.74 -10.23
C ASN A 218 0.79 -5.44 -10.21
N LEU A 219 1.21 -6.02 -11.34
CA LEU A 219 2.49 -6.75 -11.42
C LEU A 219 3.69 -5.80 -11.37
N ILE A 220 3.61 -4.61 -11.97
CA ILE A 220 4.67 -3.59 -11.86
C ILE A 220 4.79 -3.07 -10.42
N ALA A 221 3.67 -2.88 -9.73
CA ALA A 221 3.69 -2.52 -8.30
C ALA A 221 4.35 -3.61 -7.45
N ILE A 222 4.00 -4.89 -7.70
CA ILE A 222 4.60 -6.06 -7.02
C ILE A 222 6.09 -6.18 -7.32
N HIS A 223 6.48 -6.00 -8.59
CA HIS A 223 7.87 -6.06 -9.04
C HIS A 223 8.74 -5.05 -8.27
N GLN A 224 8.32 -3.77 -8.27
CA GLN A 224 9.00 -2.72 -7.51
C GLN A 224 9.06 -3.01 -6.00
N LYS A 225 8.00 -3.61 -5.43
CA LYS A 225 7.95 -3.91 -3.99
C LYS A 225 8.78 -5.12 -3.58
N THR A 226 9.16 -5.98 -4.51
CA THR A 226 9.86 -7.24 -4.22
C THR A 226 11.19 -7.02 -3.54
N SER A 227 12.02 -6.10 -4.04
CA SER A 227 13.31 -5.76 -3.43
C SER A 227 13.19 -4.91 -2.17
N ILE A 228 12.05 -4.22 -1.95
CA ILE A 228 11.82 -3.36 -0.77
C ILE A 228 11.43 -4.21 0.45
N GLY A 229 10.62 -5.25 0.23
CA GLY A 229 10.04 -6.08 1.28
C GLY A 229 8.74 -5.53 1.88
N LEU A 230 8.24 -6.21 2.90
CA LEU A 230 6.91 -5.96 3.47
C LEU A 230 6.81 -4.63 4.24
N LEU A 231 7.85 -4.28 5.00
CA LEU A 231 7.91 -3.07 5.83
C LEU A 231 9.15 -2.24 5.49
N SER A 232 8.95 -0.93 5.40
CA SER A 232 9.97 0.08 5.10
C SER A 232 9.39 1.49 5.34
N ALA A 233 10.26 2.45 5.64
CA ALA A 233 9.94 3.88 5.64
C ALA A 233 9.70 4.45 4.23
N TYR A 234 9.86 3.66 3.16
CA TYR A 234 9.43 4.01 1.82
C TYR A 234 7.92 3.82 1.66
N CYS A 235 7.20 4.84 1.20
CA CYS A 235 5.77 4.73 0.97
C CYS A 235 5.45 3.85 -0.24
N GLY A 236 4.97 2.63 -0.01
CA GLY A 236 4.57 1.71 -1.08
C GLY A 236 3.48 2.23 -2.04
N ALA A 237 2.74 3.28 -1.64
CA ALA A 237 1.81 3.97 -2.54
C ALA A 237 2.52 4.57 -3.77
N VAL A 238 3.82 4.90 -3.66
CA VAL A 238 4.63 5.35 -4.80
C VAL A 238 4.81 4.23 -5.81
N SER A 239 5.21 3.03 -5.38
CA SER A 239 5.32 1.85 -6.26
C SER A 239 3.99 1.52 -6.93
N ALA A 240 2.89 1.58 -6.16
CA ALA A 240 1.55 1.32 -6.66
C ALA A 240 1.07 2.36 -7.68
N ALA A 241 1.28 3.65 -7.41
CA ALA A 241 0.94 4.72 -8.35
C ALA A 241 1.81 4.69 -9.62
N CYS A 242 3.11 4.37 -9.48
CA CYS A 242 3.99 4.11 -10.60
C CYS A 242 3.47 2.94 -11.46
N GLY A 243 3.00 1.86 -10.81
CA GLY A 243 2.30 0.75 -11.47
C GLY A 243 1.06 1.19 -12.24
N SER A 244 0.19 2.01 -11.63
CA SER A 244 -0.99 2.51 -12.34
C SER A 244 -0.64 3.44 -13.50
N GLY A 245 0.40 4.26 -13.38
CA GLY A 245 0.98 5.00 -14.51
C GLY A 245 1.41 4.07 -15.65
N ALA A 246 2.17 3.01 -15.35
CA ALA A 246 2.58 2.02 -16.34
C ALA A 246 1.40 1.31 -17.00
N GLY A 247 0.37 0.93 -16.22
CA GLY A 247 -0.87 0.33 -16.73
C GLY A 247 -1.66 1.28 -17.62
N ILE A 248 -1.74 2.57 -17.28
CA ILE A 248 -2.36 3.60 -18.13
C ILE A 248 -1.56 3.77 -19.43
N THR A 249 -0.23 3.85 -19.37
CA THR A 249 0.61 3.96 -20.57
C THR A 249 0.39 2.76 -21.50
N TYR A 250 0.42 1.54 -20.98
CA TYR A 250 0.12 0.32 -21.73
C TYR A 250 -1.28 0.37 -22.37
N MET A 251 -2.29 0.71 -21.59
CA MET A 251 -3.69 0.79 -22.03
C MET A 251 -3.91 1.80 -23.17
N LEU A 252 -3.14 2.89 -23.18
CA LEU A 252 -3.18 3.92 -24.21
C LEU A 252 -2.30 3.60 -25.43
N GLY A 253 -1.85 2.34 -25.56
CA GLY A 253 -1.07 1.86 -26.70
C GLY A 253 0.43 2.15 -26.61
N GLY A 254 0.93 2.44 -25.41
CA GLY A 254 2.34 2.69 -25.17
C GLY A 254 3.20 1.43 -25.34
N ASP A 255 4.33 1.57 -26.01
CA ASP A 255 5.30 0.47 -26.17
C ASP A 255 6.16 0.22 -24.92
N TYR A 256 7.07 -0.75 -25.00
CA TYR A 256 7.99 -1.07 -23.91
C TYR A 256 8.84 0.14 -23.46
N GLU A 257 9.29 0.99 -24.38
CA GLU A 257 10.11 2.15 -24.05
C GLU A 257 9.27 3.24 -23.36
N GLN A 258 8.02 3.42 -23.77
CA GLN A 258 7.10 4.36 -23.13
C GLN A 258 6.65 3.89 -21.75
N VAL A 259 6.39 2.60 -21.57
CA VAL A 259 6.12 2.03 -20.23
C VAL A 259 7.35 2.15 -19.34
N SER A 260 8.54 1.80 -19.86
CA SER A 260 9.81 1.94 -19.13
C SER A 260 10.10 3.39 -18.77
N GLY A 261 9.84 4.32 -19.68
CA GLY A 261 9.98 5.76 -19.47
C GLY A 261 9.05 6.29 -18.40
N THR A 262 7.79 5.84 -18.40
CA THR A 262 6.82 6.15 -17.34
C THR A 262 7.32 5.70 -15.96
N ILE A 263 7.81 4.46 -15.85
CA ILE A 263 8.32 3.92 -14.59
C ILE A 263 9.54 4.72 -14.11
N ILE A 264 10.53 4.93 -14.98
CA ILE A 264 11.75 5.68 -14.67
C ILE A 264 11.42 7.10 -14.22
N ASN A 265 10.57 7.80 -14.97
CA ASN A 265 10.18 9.17 -14.67
C ASN A 265 9.42 9.28 -13.35
N SER A 266 8.51 8.33 -13.06
CA SER A 266 7.77 8.30 -11.80
C SER A 266 8.69 8.08 -10.61
N LEU A 267 9.64 7.14 -10.72
CA LEU A 267 10.58 6.83 -9.65
C LEU A 267 11.57 7.97 -9.41
N ALA A 268 12.12 8.57 -10.47
CA ALA A 268 13.01 9.72 -10.35
C ALA A 268 12.34 10.94 -9.69
N ASN A 269 11.03 11.10 -9.86
CA ASN A 269 10.27 12.22 -9.33
C ASN A 269 9.95 12.08 -7.82
N VAL A 270 9.38 10.94 -7.41
CA VAL A 270 8.75 10.81 -6.08
C VAL A 270 9.18 9.62 -5.24
N ALA A 271 10.30 8.94 -5.55
CA ALA A 271 10.82 7.83 -4.74
C ALA A 271 11.27 8.18 -3.30
N GLY A 272 11.04 9.42 -2.84
CA GLY A 272 11.35 9.88 -1.49
C GLY A 272 10.15 10.04 -0.54
N ILE A 273 8.91 9.72 -0.95
CA ILE A 273 7.75 9.87 -0.06
C ILE A 273 7.84 8.90 1.12
N LEU A 274 7.81 9.46 2.33
CA LEU A 274 7.96 8.72 3.60
C LEU A 274 6.68 7.97 4.01
N CYS A 275 6.85 6.75 4.51
CA CYS A 275 5.83 5.96 5.18
C CYS A 275 5.93 6.14 6.70
N ASP A 276 4.85 6.55 7.33
CA ASP A 276 4.67 6.78 8.78
C ASP A 276 3.46 5.99 9.31
N GLY A 277 3.15 4.88 8.64
CA GLY A 277 2.02 4.01 8.95
C GLY A 277 0.67 4.46 8.38
N ALA A 278 -0.38 3.74 8.74
CA ALA A 278 -1.74 4.02 8.30
C ALA A 278 -2.29 5.27 9.01
N LYS A 279 -2.40 6.38 8.28
CA LYS A 279 -2.86 7.69 8.76
C LYS A 279 -3.69 8.40 7.70
N PRO A 280 -4.51 9.40 8.06
CA PRO A 280 -5.24 10.23 7.09
C PRO A 280 -4.35 10.87 6.02
N SER A 281 -3.08 11.15 6.35
CA SER A 281 -2.08 11.67 5.40
C SER A 281 -1.81 10.74 4.20
N CYS A 282 -2.14 9.45 4.28
CA CYS A 282 -2.02 8.53 3.15
C CYS A 282 -2.83 8.98 1.92
N ALA A 283 -3.99 9.63 2.12
CA ALA A 283 -4.79 10.12 1.01
C ALA A 283 -4.04 11.18 0.18
N ALA A 284 -3.38 12.13 0.84
CA ALA A 284 -2.53 13.12 0.18
C ALA A 284 -1.30 12.48 -0.48
N LYS A 285 -0.65 11.53 0.18
CA LYS A 285 0.51 10.80 -0.38
C LYS A 285 0.14 10.04 -1.66
N ILE A 286 -1.03 9.39 -1.68
CA ILE A 286 -1.56 8.73 -2.89
C ILE A 286 -1.85 9.76 -3.98
N ALA A 287 -2.54 10.86 -3.65
CA ALA A 287 -2.86 11.90 -4.64
C ALA A 287 -1.60 12.46 -5.32
N SER A 288 -0.55 12.71 -4.55
CA SER A 288 0.74 13.21 -5.07
C SER A 288 1.48 12.14 -5.89
N ALA A 289 1.47 10.89 -5.45
CA ALA A 289 2.11 9.80 -6.19
C ALA A 289 1.41 9.52 -7.54
N VAL A 290 0.07 9.56 -7.57
CA VAL A 290 -0.72 9.42 -8.81
C VAL A 290 -0.50 10.62 -9.74
N ASP A 291 -0.41 11.84 -9.22
CA ASP A 291 -0.05 13.03 -10.02
C ASP A 291 1.32 12.87 -10.68
N ALA A 292 2.31 12.41 -9.92
CA ALA A 292 3.65 12.13 -10.42
C ALA A 292 3.67 11.04 -11.50
N ALA A 293 2.85 10.00 -11.36
CA ALA A 293 2.71 8.95 -12.37
C ALA A 293 2.05 9.48 -13.67
N ILE A 294 1.05 10.36 -13.55
CA ILE A 294 0.42 11.03 -14.71
C ILE A 294 1.41 11.99 -15.39
N MET A 295 2.20 12.72 -14.62
CA MET A 295 3.29 13.55 -15.15
C MET A 295 4.31 12.68 -15.90
N ALA A 296 4.71 11.56 -15.30
CA ALA A 296 5.69 10.64 -15.86
C ALA A 296 5.25 10.02 -17.19
N LEU A 297 3.99 9.55 -17.30
CA LEU A 297 3.46 9.03 -18.57
C LEU A 297 3.32 10.13 -19.63
N THR A 298 2.94 11.35 -19.22
CA THR A 298 2.85 12.50 -20.13
C THR A 298 4.21 12.84 -20.73
N MET A 299 5.25 12.88 -19.90
CA MET A 299 6.64 13.07 -20.35
C MET A 299 7.07 11.94 -21.29
N SER A 300 6.73 10.70 -20.97
CA SER A 300 7.10 9.54 -21.77
C SER A 300 6.43 9.53 -23.16
N PHE A 301 5.15 9.89 -23.25
CA PHE A 301 4.47 10.09 -24.53
C PHE A 301 5.03 11.29 -25.31
N GLY A 302 5.53 12.31 -24.60
CA GLY A 302 6.30 13.42 -25.16
C GLY A 302 7.74 13.07 -25.55
N ALA A 303 8.09 11.78 -25.64
CA ALA A 303 9.43 11.28 -25.95
C ALA A 303 10.54 11.75 -24.98
N PHE A 304 10.18 12.03 -23.73
CA PHE A 304 11.13 12.41 -22.67
C PHE A 304 11.25 11.32 -21.60
N ARG A 305 12.50 10.98 -21.26
CA ARG A 305 12.87 10.15 -20.13
C ARG A 305 14.14 10.70 -19.49
N PHE A 306 14.22 10.67 -18.15
CA PHE A 306 15.49 10.97 -17.48
C PHE A 306 16.60 10.02 -17.95
N ALA A 307 17.82 10.54 -18.03
CA ALA A 307 18.96 9.84 -18.59
C ALA A 307 19.71 9.01 -17.53
N ASP A 308 20.50 8.04 -17.98
CA ASP A 308 21.46 7.36 -17.11
C ASP A 308 22.43 8.38 -16.50
N GLY A 309 22.63 8.31 -15.19
CA GLY A 309 23.46 9.26 -14.45
C GLY A 309 22.69 10.45 -13.85
N ASP A 310 21.41 10.64 -14.20
CA ASP A 310 20.54 11.62 -13.53
C ASP A 310 20.17 11.12 -12.13
N GLY A 311 21.10 11.31 -11.18
CA GLY A 311 20.96 10.90 -9.79
C GLY A 311 20.75 9.39 -9.63
N ILE A 312 19.53 8.98 -9.28
CA ILE A 312 19.17 7.59 -9.01
C ILE A 312 18.83 6.78 -10.27
N VAL A 313 18.69 7.45 -11.43
CA VAL A 313 18.36 6.79 -12.70
C VAL A 313 19.55 6.01 -13.24
N LYS A 314 19.27 4.85 -13.84
CA LYS A 314 20.26 3.95 -14.44
C LYS A 314 19.94 3.65 -15.90
N ALA A 315 20.89 3.02 -16.58
CA ALA A 315 20.82 2.63 -18.00
C ALA A 315 19.50 1.99 -18.47
N ASN A 316 18.76 1.32 -17.59
CA ASN A 316 17.46 0.73 -17.92
C ASN A 316 16.49 0.73 -16.72
N VAL A 317 15.24 0.36 -17.01
CA VAL A 317 14.15 0.36 -16.03
C VAL A 317 14.43 -0.59 -14.86
N GLU A 318 14.93 -1.80 -15.12
CA GLU A 318 15.22 -2.79 -14.08
C GLU A 318 16.29 -2.30 -13.11
N LYS A 319 17.38 -1.72 -13.63
CA LYS A 319 18.44 -1.15 -12.79
C LYS A 319 17.93 0.03 -11.97
N THR A 320 17.03 0.85 -12.52
CA THR A 320 16.44 1.99 -11.79
C THR A 320 15.51 1.50 -10.68
N ILE A 321 14.66 0.50 -10.95
CA ILE A 321 13.83 -0.17 -9.94
C ILE A 321 14.71 -0.73 -8.81
N ASN A 322 15.80 -1.42 -9.16
CA ASN A 322 16.73 -1.99 -8.18
C ASN A 322 17.41 -0.92 -7.31
N VAL A 323 17.77 0.24 -7.88
CA VAL A 323 18.34 1.35 -7.09
C VAL A 323 17.34 1.87 -6.07
N VAL A 324 16.08 2.12 -6.48
CA VAL A 324 15.03 2.54 -5.55
C VAL A 324 14.77 1.46 -4.51
N GLY A 325 14.76 0.20 -4.93
CA GLY A 325 14.68 -0.98 -4.07
C GLY A 325 15.71 -0.93 -2.94
N ASN A 326 16.98 -0.78 -3.29
CA ASN A 326 18.10 -0.72 -2.35
C ASN A 326 18.03 0.50 -1.42
N ILE A 327 17.64 1.68 -1.95
CA ILE A 327 17.45 2.87 -1.12
C ILE A 327 16.36 2.60 -0.07
N ALA A 328 15.25 2.01 -0.48
CA ALA A 328 14.12 1.74 0.40
C ALA A 328 14.37 0.59 1.40
N SER A 329 15.10 -0.46 1.01
CA SER A 329 15.35 -1.64 1.84
C SER A 329 16.54 -1.47 2.80
N GLU A 330 17.60 -0.79 2.34
CA GLU A 330 18.84 -0.60 3.10
C GLU A 330 18.98 0.85 3.57
N GLY A 331 18.91 1.81 2.63
CA GLY A 331 19.14 3.22 2.92
C GLY A 331 18.15 3.80 3.94
N MET A 332 16.90 3.37 3.89
CA MET A 332 15.83 3.87 4.76
C MET A 332 15.65 3.09 6.07
N ARG A 333 16.52 2.10 6.38
CA ARG A 333 16.43 1.37 7.68
C ARG A 333 16.56 2.31 8.88
N LYS A 334 17.54 3.22 8.84
CA LYS A 334 17.70 4.21 9.92
C LYS A 334 16.59 5.25 9.91
N THR A 335 16.07 5.60 8.74
CA THR A 335 14.89 6.46 8.60
C THR A 335 13.68 5.85 9.29
N ASP A 336 13.45 4.55 9.12
CA ASP A 336 12.34 3.82 9.75
C ASP A 336 12.39 3.90 11.29
N ILE A 337 13.55 3.56 11.87
CA ILE A 337 13.80 3.72 13.31
C ILE A 337 13.59 5.18 13.76
N THR A 338 14.02 6.15 12.95
CA THR A 338 13.88 7.58 13.28
C THR A 338 12.41 8.00 13.28
N VAL A 339 11.65 7.56 12.28
CA VAL A 339 10.20 7.81 12.17
C VAL A 339 9.46 7.20 13.36
N ILE A 340 9.73 5.94 13.69
CA ILE A 340 9.11 5.27 14.84
C ILE A 340 9.41 6.02 16.14
N ASN A 341 10.67 6.43 16.35
CA ASN A 341 11.06 7.22 17.52
C ASN A 341 10.35 8.58 17.60
N GLN A 342 9.92 9.19 16.49
CA GLN A 342 9.09 10.40 16.54
C GLN A 342 7.60 10.09 16.76
N MET A 343 7.13 8.91 16.36
CA MET A 343 5.72 8.50 16.50
C MET A 343 5.36 8.04 17.92
N ILE A 344 6.32 7.49 18.66
CA ILE A 344 6.11 6.98 20.04
C ILE A 344 6.44 8.01 21.12
N ARG A 345 6.88 9.22 20.74
CA ARG A 345 7.05 10.37 21.63
C ARG A 345 5.74 11.11 21.82
#